data_AF-A0A0L6VN00-F1
#
_entry.id   AF-A0A0L6VN00-F1
#
_cell.length_a   1.000
_cell.length_b   1.000
_cell.length_c   1.000
_cell.angle_alpha   90.00
_cell.angle_beta   90.00
_cell.angle_gamma   90.00
#
_symmetry.space_group_name_H-M   'P 1'
#
loop_
_entity.id
_entity.type
_entity.pdbx_description
1 polymer ?
#
loop_
_entity_poly.entity_id
_entity_poly.type
_entity_poly.pdbx_seq_one_letter_code
_entity_poly.pdbx_strand_id
1 'polypeptide(L)'
;YTSTIKTTKTSNTMDKINLIYCKLAIDAIPTLTQDNYWLWHTQILHYLDRLSLKEFFLDSKGTISDSDSKNFQTVLTSKMDATVHANVITHVKQDDV
;
A
#
# COMPACT_ATOMS: atom_id res chain seq x y z
N TYR A 1 14.16 -21.37 42.44
CA TYR A 1 14.61 -21.27 41.04
C TYR A 1 13.51 -20.59 40.23
N THR A 2 13.70 -19.33 39.84
CA THR A 2 12.77 -18.61 38.96
C THR A 2 13.23 -18.79 37.51
N SER A 3 12.47 -19.53 36.70
CA SER A 3 12.76 -19.70 35.28
C SER A 3 12.49 -18.41 34.52
N THR A 4 13.57 -17.74 34.11
CA THR A 4 13.55 -16.63 33.16
C THR A 4 13.26 -17.18 31.77
N ILE A 5 12.03 -17.06 31.28
CA ILE A 5 11.72 -17.37 29.88
C ILE A 5 12.26 -16.21 29.03
N LYS A 6 13.48 -16.37 28.49
CA LYS A 6 14.00 -15.52 27.42
C LYS A 6 13.25 -15.82 26.13
N THR A 7 12.14 -15.14 25.88
CA THR A 7 11.50 -15.12 24.56
C THR A 7 12.13 -13.99 23.74
N THR A 8 13.19 -14.28 22.98
CA THR A 8 13.80 -13.29 22.07
C THR A 8 14.39 -13.93 20.80
N LYS A 9 13.71 -14.93 20.24
CA LYS A 9 14.12 -15.54 18.94
C LYS A 9 12.98 -15.75 17.94
N THR A 10 11.72 -15.72 18.36
CA THR A 10 10.55 -15.94 17.49
C THR A 10 10.09 -14.68 16.73
N SER A 11 10.29 -13.47 17.28
CA SER A 11 9.90 -12.20 16.62
C SER A 11 10.53 -12.07 15.23
N ASN A 12 11.85 -12.27 15.15
CA ASN A 12 12.62 -12.04 13.92
C ASN A 12 12.19 -12.90 12.72
N THR A 13 11.56 -14.07 12.94
CA THR A 13 11.11 -14.95 11.85
C THR A 13 9.75 -14.53 11.33
N MET A 14 8.81 -14.21 12.21
CA MET A 14 7.47 -13.74 11.83
C MET A 14 7.54 -12.39 11.10
N ASP A 15 8.37 -11.48 11.61
CA ASP A 15 8.58 -10.16 11.00
C ASP A 15 9.16 -10.28 9.57
N LYS A 16 10.06 -11.25 9.34
CA LYS A 16 10.59 -11.55 8.01
C LYS A 16 9.55 -12.15 7.08
N ILE A 17 8.71 -13.06 7.56
CA ILE A 17 7.62 -13.66 6.76
C ILE A 17 6.62 -12.58 6.35
N ASN A 18 6.24 -11.71 7.28
CA ASN A 18 5.37 -10.56 7.00
C ASN A 18 5.97 -9.65 5.92
N LEU A 19 7.27 -9.33 6.04
CA LEU A 19 7.99 -8.53 5.04
C LEU A 19 8.03 -9.22 3.66
N ILE A 20 8.29 -10.53 3.60
CA ILE A 20 8.30 -11.29 2.34
C ILE A 20 6.92 -11.25 1.68
N TYR A 21 5.87 -11.53 2.45
CA TYR A 21 4.53 -11.51 1.90
C TYR A 21 4.18 -10.08 1.44
N CYS A 22 4.62 -9.01 2.13
CA CYS A 22 4.36 -7.62 1.74
C CYS A 22 5.06 -7.27 0.44
N LYS A 23 6.32 -7.70 0.27
CA LYS A 23 7.06 -7.56 -0.98
C LYS A 23 6.35 -8.28 -2.13
N LEU A 24 5.93 -9.53 -1.93
CA LEU A 24 5.17 -10.29 -2.94
C LEU A 24 3.86 -9.59 -3.34
N ALA A 25 3.15 -8.99 -2.39
CA ALA A 25 1.92 -8.24 -2.69
C ALA A 25 2.23 -6.97 -3.51
N ILE A 26 3.30 -6.24 -3.20
CA ILE A 26 3.74 -5.07 -3.99
C ILE A 26 4.16 -5.51 -5.39
N ASP A 27 4.90 -6.61 -5.52
CA ASP A 27 5.36 -7.13 -6.81
C ASP A 27 4.19 -7.60 -7.69
N ALA A 28 3.13 -8.14 -7.09
CA ALA A 28 1.93 -8.60 -7.78
C ALA A 28 1.02 -7.46 -8.31
N ILE A 29 1.17 -6.22 -7.82
CA ILE A 29 0.43 -5.07 -8.36
C ILE A 29 0.97 -4.76 -9.77
N PRO A 30 0.13 -4.85 -10.83
CA PRO A 30 0.55 -4.49 -12.17
C PRO A 30 0.81 -2.99 -12.28
N THR A 31 1.52 -2.54 -13.31
CA THR A 31 1.53 -1.11 -13.64
C THR A 31 0.16 -0.71 -14.17
N LEU A 32 -0.45 0.35 -13.61
CA LEU A 32 -1.71 0.89 -14.09
C LEU A 32 -1.54 1.46 -15.49
N THR A 33 -2.33 0.94 -16.42
CA THR A 33 -2.51 1.42 -17.78
C THR A 33 -3.98 1.77 -17.99
N GLN A 34 -4.31 2.35 -19.14
CA GLN A 34 -5.70 2.69 -19.47
C GLN A 34 -6.62 1.46 -19.53
N ASP A 35 -6.07 0.30 -19.92
CA ASP A 35 -6.87 -0.90 -20.23
C ASP A 35 -6.98 -1.88 -19.05
N ASN A 36 -6.24 -1.66 -17.96
CA ASN A 36 -6.14 -2.62 -16.85
C ASN A 36 -6.64 -2.09 -15.51
N TYR A 37 -7.37 -0.96 -15.50
CA TYR A 37 -7.84 -0.31 -14.28
C TYR A 37 -8.50 -1.28 -13.29
N TRP A 38 -9.43 -2.13 -13.76
CA TRP A 38 -10.14 -3.08 -12.88
C TRP A 38 -9.19 -4.07 -12.18
N LEU A 39 -8.24 -4.62 -12.94
CA LEU A 39 -7.25 -5.57 -12.40
C LEU A 39 -6.33 -4.87 -11.41
N TRP A 40 -5.82 -3.69 -11.77
CA TRP A 40 -4.97 -2.87 -10.90
C TRP A 40 -5.68 -2.48 -9.61
N HIS A 41 -6.92 -2.00 -9.72
CA HIS A 41 -7.76 -1.59 -8.59
C HIS A 41 -7.98 -2.76 -7.63
N THR A 42 -8.30 -3.94 -8.15
CA THR A 42 -8.47 -5.16 -7.34
C THR A 42 -7.20 -5.52 -6.56
N GLN A 43 -6.02 -5.44 -7.20
CA GLN A 43 -4.75 -5.73 -6.53
C GLN A 43 -4.38 -4.69 -5.47
N ILE A 44 -4.65 -3.40 -5.73
CA ILE A 44 -4.47 -2.34 -4.74
C ILE A 44 -5.38 -2.55 -3.52
N LEU A 45 -6.65 -2.94 -3.73
CA LEU A 45 -7.55 -3.24 -2.63
C LEU A 45 -7.07 -4.42 -1.77
N HIS A 46 -6.58 -5.49 -2.40
CA HIS A 46 -6.00 -6.62 -1.66
C HIS A 46 -4.75 -6.21 -0.86
N TYR A 47 -3.89 -5.37 -1.44
CA TYR A 47 -2.73 -4.83 -0.74
C TYR A 47 -3.13 -3.97 0.47
N LEU A 48 -4.11 -3.08 0.31
CA LEU A 48 -4.64 -2.23 1.37
C LEU A 48 -5.31 -3.01 2.49
N ASP A 49 -6.12 -4.02 2.15
CA ASP A 49 -6.78 -4.91 3.12
C ASP A 49 -5.76 -5.57 4.04
N ARG A 50 -4.67 -6.00 3.43
CA ARG A 50 -3.57 -6.71 4.07
C ARG A 50 -2.66 -5.81 4.90
N LEU A 51 -2.68 -4.49 4.67
CA LEU A 51 -2.11 -3.49 5.57
C LEU A 51 -3.09 -3.00 6.63
N SER A 52 -4.33 -3.50 6.64
CA SER A 52 -5.44 -2.97 7.45
C SER A 52 -5.71 -1.49 7.19
N LEU A 53 -5.42 -1.01 5.97
CA LEU A 53 -5.59 0.37 5.53
C LEU A 53 -6.82 0.58 4.64
N LYS A 54 -7.47 -0.50 4.19
CA LYS A 54 -8.59 -0.45 3.23
C LYS A 54 -9.75 0.45 3.68
N GLU A 55 -10.17 0.33 4.93
CA GLU A 55 -11.27 1.16 5.47
C GLU A 55 -10.90 2.65 5.54
N PHE A 56 -9.63 2.97 5.76
CA PHE A 56 -9.17 4.37 5.79
C PHE A 56 -9.28 5.03 4.41
N PHE A 57 -8.94 4.31 3.35
CA PHE A 57 -8.96 4.82 1.98
C PHE A 57 -10.33 4.76 1.30
N LEU A 58 -11.17 3.77 1.64
CA LEU A 58 -12.50 3.61 1.03
C LEU A 58 -13.60 4.34 1.80
N ASP A 59 -13.58 4.26 3.13
CA ASP A 59 -14.65 4.82 3.95
C ASP A 59 -14.27 6.21 4.49
N SER A 60 -13.08 6.73 4.19
CA SER A 60 -12.52 7.97 4.77
C SER A 60 -12.56 8.00 6.31
N LYS A 61 -12.54 6.82 6.94
CA LYS A 61 -12.64 6.66 8.40
C LYS A 61 -11.25 6.59 9.02
N GLY A 62 -11.02 7.42 10.03
CA GLY A 62 -9.82 7.39 10.86
C GLY A 62 -8.69 8.30 10.37
N THR A 63 -7.56 8.24 11.07
CA THR A 63 -6.37 9.05 10.78
C THR A 63 -5.21 8.11 10.47
N ILE A 64 -4.66 8.22 9.26
CA ILE A 64 -3.42 7.55 8.88
C ILE A 64 -2.22 8.41 9.33
N SER A 65 -1.12 7.77 9.73
CA SER A 65 0.10 8.51 10.04
C SER A 65 0.70 9.13 8.77
N ASP A 66 1.38 10.28 8.89
CA ASP A 66 2.05 10.92 7.75
C ASP A 66 3.07 9.99 7.07
N SER A 67 3.74 9.13 7.85
CA SER A 67 4.69 8.15 7.32
C SER A 67 4.01 7.08 6.49
N ASP A 68 2.87 6.55 6.95
CA ASP A 68 2.14 5.51 6.22
C ASP A 68 1.51 6.08 4.95
N SER A 69 1.00 7.32 5.01
CA SER A 69 0.50 8.04 3.85
C SER A 69 1.58 8.24 2.77
N LYS A 70 2.79 8.68 3.16
CA LYS A 70 3.92 8.88 2.24
C LYS A 70 4.43 7.57 1.64
N ASN A 71 4.51 6.52 2.45
CA ASN A 71 4.89 5.19 1.97
C ASN A 71 3.88 4.67 0.95
N PHE A 72 2.59 4.80 1.23
CA PHE A 72 1.53 4.41 0.31
C PHE A 72 1.57 5.21 -0.99
N GLN A 73 1.69 6.54 -0.91
CA GLN A 73 1.82 7.41 -2.09
C GLN A 73 3.00 6.97 -2.98
N THR A 74 4.15 6.65 -2.37
CA THR A 74 5.33 6.17 -3.09
C THR A 74 5.06 4.88 -3.84
N VAL A 75 4.41 3.90 -3.20
CA VAL A 75 4.03 2.63 -3.83
C VAL A 75 3.05 2.88 -4.98
N LEU A 76 2.02 3.69 -4.76
CA LEU A 76 0.99 3.99 -5.75
C LEU A 76 1.59 4.64 -7.00
N THR A 77 2.38 5.70 -6.81
CA THR A 77 3.05 6.41 -7.91
C THR A 77 4.00 5.49 -8.68
N SER A 78 4.72 4.58 -8.00
CA SER A 78 5.61 3.62 -8.67
C SER A 78 4.88 2.59 -9.55
N LYS A 79 3.57 2.40 -9.33
CA LYS A 79 2.73 1.44 -10.03
C LYS A 79 1.78 2.11 -11.04
N MET A 80 2.12 3.30 -11.52
CA MET A 80 1.37 4.02 -12.56
C MET A 80 2.26 4.25 -13.79
N ASP A 81 1.74 4.00 -14.99
CA ASP A 81 2.41 4.42 -16.20
C ASP A 81 2.46 5.96 -16.29
N ALA A 82 3.49 6.49 -16.95
CA ALA A 82 3.70 7.94 -17.10
C ALA A 82 2.47 8.67 -17.68
N THR A 83 1.76 8.03 -18.61
CA THR A 83 0.57 8.60 -19.26
C THR A 83 -0.60 8.71 -18.27
N VAL A 84 -0.82 7.66 -17.47
CA VAL A 84 -1.87 7.66 -16.44
C VAL A 84 -1.52 8.60 -15.30
N HIS A 85 -0.24 8.65 -14.90
CA HIS A 85 0.26 9.58 -13.90
C HIS A 85 0.03 11.04 -14.32
N ALA A 86 0.30 11.37 -15.58
CA ALA A 86 0.03 12.71 -16.11
C ALA A 86 -1.47 13.05 -16.07
N ASN A 87 -2.36 12.12 -16.42
CA ASN A 87 -3.81 12.33 -16.42
C ASN A 87 -4.41 12.48 -15.01
N VAL A 88 -3.91 11.72 -14.04
CA VAL A 88 -4.35 11.81 -12.63
C VAL A 88 -3.88 13.12 -11.99
N ILE A 89 -2.67 13.59 -12.30
CA ILE A 89 -2.14 14.86 -11.78
C ILE A 89 -2.77 16.07 -12.47
N THR A 90 -3.02 16.00 -13.78
CA THR A 90 -3.61 17.13 -14.52
C THR A 90 -5.04 17.44 -14.10
N HIS A 91 -5.78 16.47 -13.54
CA HIS A 91 -7.12 16.72 -12.99
C HIS A 91 -7.12 17.59 -11.71
N VAL A 92 -5.95 17.85 -11.10
CA VAL A 92 -5.77 18.74 -9.93
C VAL A 92 -5.49 20.20 -10.37
N LYS A 93 -5.58 20.53 -11.66
CA LYS A 93 -5.49 21.92 -12.16
C LYS A 93 -6.77 22.40 -12.82
N GLN A 94 -7.89 22.25 -12.13
CA GLN A 94 -9.09 23.00 -12.46
C GLN A 94 -9.84 23.45 -11.21
N ASP A 95 -9.10 24.01 -10.24
CA ASP A 95 -9.69 24.96 -9.30
C ASP A 95 -9.56 26.36 -9.93
N ASP A 96 -10.69 26.79 -10.48
CA ASP A 96 -11.21 28.15 -10.69
C ASP A 96 -10.25 29.33 -10.97
N VAL A 97 -10.44 29.91 -12.17
CA VAL A 97 -10.24 31.35 -12.43
C VAL A 97 -11.40 32.12 -11.84
#